data_AF-A0A960B8I9-F1
#
_entry.id   AF-A0A960B8I9-F1
#
_cell.length_a   1.000
_cell.length_b   1.000
_cell.length_c   1.000
_cell.angle_alpha   90.00
_cell.angle_beta   90.00
_cell.angle_gamma   90.00
#
_symmetry.space_group_name_H-M   'P 1'
#
loop_
_entity.id
_entity.type
_entity.pdbx_description
1 polymer ?
#
loop_
_entity_poly.entity_id
_entity_poly.type
_entity_poly.pdbx_seq_one_letter_code
_entity_poly.pdbx_strand_id
1 'polypeptide(L)'
;MGIRKYKPTTPGRRGSSVADFVELTRSTPEKSLVTSKPKTGGRNNSGRITTRHIGGGHKQAYRMIDFRRYDKDGVPAKVAHIEYDPNRTARIALLHYADGEKRYIIAPLGLNQGASVEAGEGADIKPGNNLPLRNIPVGTTVHAVELRPGGGAKLGRSAGARIQLVAREGRMATLRLPSGEMRMVDVRCRATV
;
A
#
# COMPACT_ATOMS: atom_id res chain seq x y z
N MET A 1 7.78 9.99 -5.90
CA MET A 1 9.08 9.29 -6.08
C MET A 1 9.83 9.87 -7.27
N GLY A 2 10.89 10.62 -7.02
CA GLY A 2 11.75 11.14 -8.09
C GLY A 2 12.82 10.14 -8.51
N ILE A 3 13.43 10.41 -9.66
CA ILE A 3 14.47 9.58 -10.27
C ILE A 3 15.78 10.37 -10.28
N ARG A 4 16.81 9.83 -9.62
CA ARG A 4 18.17 10.34 -9.67
C ARG A 4 18.97 9.57 -10.72
N LYS A 5 19.33 10.25 -11.81
CA LYS A 5 20.22 9.71 -12.86
C LYS A 5 21.67 9.83 -12.42
N TYR A 6 22.46 8.78 -12.63
CA TYR A 6 23.90 8.83 -12.34
C TYR A 6 24.69 9.50 -13.47
N LYS A 7 25.81 10.13 -13.13
CA LYS A 7 26.81 10.55 -14.12
C LYS A 7 27.45 9.30 -14.76
N PRO A 8 27.76 9.31 -16.07
CA PRO A 8 28.27 8.13 -16.79
C PRO A 8 29.77 7.91 -16.52
N THR A 9 30.15 7.68 -15.27
CA THR A 9 31.56 7.49 -14.86
C THR A 9 32.11 6.11 -15.19
N THR A 10 31.24 5.13 -15.45
CA THR A 10 31.60 3.77 -15.88
C THR A 10 30.58 3.25 -16.89
N PRO A 11 30.91 2.26 -17.74
CA PRO A 11 29.97 1.67 -18.69
C PRO A 11 28.70 1.13 -18.01
N GLY A 12 28.84 0.45 -16.86
CA GLY A 12 27.70 -0.08 -16.11
C GLY A 12 26.81 1.00 -15.50
N ARG A 13 27.34 2.20 -15.21
CA ARG A 13 26.53 3.33 -14.73
C ARG A 13 25.90 4.15 -15.85
N ARG A 14 26.37 4.02 -17.09
CA ARG A 14 25.88 4.76 -18.27
C ARG A 14 24.42 4.34 -18.55
N GLY A 15 23.47 5.21 -18.20
CA GLY A 15 22.03 4.93 -18.32
C GLY A 15 21.35 4.41 -17.05
N SER A 16 22.11 4.12 -15.99
CA SER A 16 21.57 3.69 -14.71
C SER A 16 20.93 4.85 -13.93
N SER A 17 19.88 4.56 -13.18
CA SER A 17 19.21 5.52 -12.31
C SER A 17 18.68 4.82 -11.05
N VAL A 18 18.41 5.61 -10.01
CA VAL A 18 17.84 5.13 -8.74
C VAL A 18 16.71 6.05 -8.29
N ALA A 19 15.87 5.55 -7.38
CA ALA A 19 14.97 6.43 -6.64
C ALA A 19 15.79 7.41 -5.79
N ASP A 20 15.30 8.64 -5.68
CA ASP A 20 15.93 9.71 -4.90
C ASP A 20 15.69 9.59 -3.38
N PHE A 21 14.64 8.87 -2.98
CA PHE A 21 14.25 8.59 -1.59
C PHE A 21 13.93 9.83 -0.74
N VAL A 22 13.57 10.96 -1.36
CA VAL A 22 13.26 12.23 -0.65
C VAL A 22 12.10 12.09 0.35
N GLU A 23 11.13 11.22 0.05
CA GLU A 23 9.97 10.97 0.91
C GLU A 23 10.30 10.12 2.15
N LEU A 24 11.50 9.51 2.24
CA LEU A 24 11.85 8.65 3.36
C LEU A 24 12.26 9.48 4.58
N THR A 25 11.54 9.28 5.68
CA THR A 25 11.81 9.97 6.96
C THR A 25 12.62 9.12 7.94
N ARG A 26 12.70 7.81 7.70
CA ARG A 26 13.39 6.85 8.58
C ARG A 26 13.98 5.71 7.76
N SER A 27 15.18 5.27 8.14
CA SER A 27 15.92 4.19 7.47
C SER A 27 15.74 2.81 8.13
N THR A 28 15.36 2.79 9.41
CA THR A 28 15.19 1.57 10.21
C THR A 28 13.71 1.24 10.42
N PRO A 29 13.29 -0.03 10.28
CA PRO A 29 11.90 -0.42 10.49
C PRO A 29 11.53 -0.55 11.99
N GLU A 30 10.24 -0.55 12.28
CA GLU A 30 9.70 -0.80 13.63
C GLU A 30 9.88 -2.27 14.01
N LYS A 31 10.64 -2.54 15.08
CA LYS A 31 11.05 -3.90 15.45
C LYS A 31 9.87 -4.85 15.71
N SER A 32 8.79 -4.38 16.32
CA SER A 32 7.59 -5.17 16.62
C SER A 32 6.79 -5.56 15.36
N LEU A 33 6.97 -4.84 14.25
CA LEU A 33 6.22 -5.02 13.01
C LEU A 33 7.02 -5.73 11.91
N VAL A 34 8.16 -6.32 12.26
CA VAL A 34 9.05 -7.03 11.34
C VAL A 34 9.06 -8.51 11.65
N THR A 35 8.94 -9.33 10.60
CA THR A 35 9.06 -10.80 10.70
C THR A 35 10.02 -11.35 9.65
N SER A 36 10.48 -12.57 9.87
CA SER A 36 11.36 -13.27 8.94
C SER A 36 10.61 -13.59 7.63
N LYS A 37 11.33 -13.53 6.50
CA LYS A 37 10.79 -13.89 5.20
C LYS A 37 11.72 -14.92 4.55
N PRO A 38 11.42 -16.23 4.69
CA PRO A 38 12.19 -17.25 4.00
C PRO A 38 12.06 -17.09 2.49
N LYS A 39 13.14 -17.39 1.76
CA LYS A 39 13.14 -17.36 0.29
C LYS A 39 12.80 -18.74 -0.24
N THR A 40 11.89 -18.81 -1.21
CA THR A 40 11.52 -20.06 -1.87
C THR A 40 12.50 -20.46 -2.97
N GLY A 41 13.23 -19.51 -3.57
CA GLY A 41 14.08 -19.77 -4.73
C GLY A 41 13.31 -20.32 -5.93
N GLY A 42 12.01 -19.99 -6.05
CA GLY A 42 11.15 -20.50 -7.11
C GLY A 42 10.70 -21.95 -6.97
N ARG A 43 10.95 -22.57 -5.81
CA ARG A 43 10.60 -23.98 -5.52
C ARG A 43 9.31 -24.10 -4.72
N ASN A 44 8.57 -25.19 -4.96
CA ASN A 44 7.38 -25.57 -4.18
C ASN A 44 7.73 -26.40 -2.93
N ASN A 45 6.71 -26.88 -2.22
CA ASN A 45 6.86 -27.72 -1.02
C ASN A 45 7.52 -29.09 -1.28
N SER A 46 7.50 -29.60 -2.53
CA SER A 46 8.23 -30.81 -2.94
C SER A 46 9.67 -30.53 -3.39
N GLY A 47 10.15 -29.27 -3.28
CA GLY A 47 11.50 -28.87 -3.71
C GLY A 47 11.68 -28.69 -5.22
N ARG A 48 10.62 -28.86 -6.02
CA ARG A 48 10.67 -28.71 -7.49
C ARG A 48 10.56 -27.24 -7.89
N ILE A 49 11.31 -26.84 -8.92
CA ILE A 49 11.21 -25.49 -9.49
C ILE A 49 9.86 -25.36 -10.21
N THR A 50 8.97 -24.53 -9.66
CA THR A 50 7.66 -24.20 -10.27
C THR A 50 7.68 -22.81 -10.90
N THR A 51 8.62 -21.95 -10.51
CA THR A 51 8.81 -20.62 -11.09
C THR A 51 10.29 -20.41 -11.39
N ARG A 52 10.61 -20.27 -12.69
CA ARG A 52 11.99 -20.08 -13.17
C ARG A 52 12.49 -18.65 -12.89
N HIS A 53 13.82 -18.46 -12.94
CA HIS A 53 14.51 -17.17 -12.78
C HIS A 53 14.31 -16.48 -11.42
N ILE A 54 14.06 -17.26 -10.36
CA ILE A 54 13.95 -16.75 -8.98
C ILE A 54 15.06 -17.34 -8.12
N GLY A 55 15.93 -16.49 -7.53
CA GLY A 55 17.02 -16.91 -6.66
C GLY A 55 18.09 -15.82 -6.47
N GLY A 56 19.01 -15.99 -5.53
CA GLY A 56 20.23 -15.16 -5.41
C GLY A 56 20.09 -13.70 -4.92
N GLY A 57 18.88 -13.16 -4.77
CA GLY A 57 18.68 -11.77 -4.35
C GLY A 57 19.17 -11.46 -2.92
N HIS A 58 19.23 -10.18 -2.53
CA HIS A 58 19.58 -9.74 -1.16
C HIS A 58 18.58 -10.25 -0.11
N LYS A 59 19.01 -10.47 1.16
CA LYS A 59 18.11 -10.91 2.24
C LYS A 59 17.11 -9.81 2.59
N GLN A 60 15.86 -10.17 2.84
CA GLN A 60 14.78 -9.24 3.16
C GLN A 60 14.04 -9.71 4.41
N ALA A 61 13.51 -8.76 5.17
CA ALA A 61 12.56 -9.02 6.26
C ALA A 61 11.18 -8.50 5.84
N TYR A 62 10.12 -9.18 6.25
CA TYR A 62 8.75 -8.78 5.93
C TYR A 62 8.26 -7.72 6.92
N ARG A 63 7.64 -6.65 6.43
CA ARG A 63 6.92 -5.69 7.28
C ARG A 63 5.44 -6.04 7.25
N MET A 64 4.85 -6.17 8.44
CA MET A 64 3.43 -6.47 8.59
C MET A 64 2.60 -5.23 8.25
N ILE A 65 1.89 -5.29 7.12
CA ILE A 65 1.04 -4.21 6.63
C ILE A 65 -0.41 -4.49 6.97
N ASP A 66 -1.10 -3.49 7.47
CA ASP A 66 -2.53 -3.53 7.70
C ASP A 66 -3.29 -3.29 6.39
N PHE A 67 -3.82 -4.38 5.83
CA PHE A 67 -4.70 -4.36 4.67
C PHE A 67 -6.19 -4.40 5.03
N ARG A 68 -6.54 -4.44 6.32
CA ARG A 68 -7.91 -4.65 6.80
C ARG A 68 -8.52 -3.38 7.38
N ARG A 69 -7.79 -2.70 8.28
CA ARG A 69 -8.11 -1.40 8.89
C ARG A 69 -9.49 -1.24 9.57
N TYR A 70 -10.34 -2.27 9.60
CA TYR A 70 -11.73 -2.18 10.06
C TYR A 70 -11.90 -2.11 11.58
N ASP A 71 -10.89 -2.55 12.33
CA ASP A 71 -10.91 -2.63 13.78
C ASP A 71 -10.47 -1.33 14.46
N LYS A 72 -10.12 -0.30 13.68
CA LYS A 72 -9.71 1.03 14.15
C LYS A 72 -10.66 2.13 13.67
N ASP A 73 -11.93 1.79 13.50
CA ASP A 73 -12.95 2.78 13.16
C ASP A 73 -13.08 3.83 14.26
N GLY A 74 -13.01 5.11 13.87
CA GLY A 74 -13.09 6.24 14.79
C GLY A 74 -11.82 6.50 15.63
N VAL A 75 -10.79 5.65 15.53
CA VAL A 75 -9.52 5.86 16.23
C VAL A 75 -8.56 6.60 15.30
N PRO A 76 -8.25 7.89 15.56
CA PRO A 76 -7.31 8.62 14.72
C PRO A 76 -5.90 8.10 14.92
N ALA A 77 -5.11 8.15 13.85
CA ALA A 77 -3.69 7.84 13.87
C ALA A 77 -2.88 8.98 13.28
N LYS A 78 -1.69 9.21 13.83
CA LYS A 78 -0.72 10.16 13.28
C LYS A 78 0.31 9.41 12.46
N VAL A 79 0.65 9.95 11.29
CA VAL A 79 1.75 9.43 10.45
C VAL A 79 3.07 9.73 11.14
N ALA A 80 3.67 8.73 11.75
CA ALA A 80 4.94 8.87 12.45
C ALA A 80 6.11 8.95 11.47
N HIS A 81 6.15 8.05 10.48
CA HIS A 81 7.24 7.96 9.50
C HIS A 81 6.76 7.41 8.17
N ILE A 82 7.42 7.83 7.09
CA ILE A 82 7.38 7.18 5.77
C ILE A 82 8.70 6.45 5.56
N GLU A 83 8.61 5.19 5.12
CA GLU A 83 9.72 4.25 5.09
C GLU A 83 9.80 3.45 3.77
N TYR A 84 11.00 2.93 3.53
CA TYR A 84 11.27 1.97 2.47
C TYR A 84 10.79 0.56 2.84
N ASP A 85 10.15 -0.14 1.90
CA ASP A 85 9.89 -1.56 2.03
C ASP A 85 10.50 -2.37 0.87
N PRO A 86 11.38 -3.35 1.12
CA PRO A 86 11.98 -4.18 0.09
C PRO A 86 11.03 -5.21 -0.55
N ASN A 87 9.85 -5.42 0.02
CA ASN A 87 8.89 -6.45 -0.38
C ASN A 87 7.82 -5.97 -1.38
N ARG A 88 7.80 -4.67 -1.69
CA ARG A 88 6.84 -4.08 -2.64
C ARG A 88 7.39 -2.82 -3.29
N THR A 89 6.67 -2.33 -4.29
CA THR A 89 7.07 -1.11 -5.02
C THR A 89 6.69 0.17 -4.29
N ALA A 90 5.55 0.19 -3.58
CA ALA A 90 5.08 1.36 -2.85
C ALA A 90 5.85 1.60 -1.53
N ARG A 91 5.89 2.85 -1.08
CA ARG A 91 6.35 3.21 0.27
C ARG A 91 5.33 2.77 1.32
N ILE A 92 5.77 2.71 2.57
CA ILE A 92 4.89 2.43 3.71
C ILE A 92 4.92 3.59 4.69
N ALA A 93 3.78 3.84 5.32
CA ALA A 93 3.66 4.80 6.40
C ALA A 93 3.46 4.05 7.71
N LEU A 94 4.28 4.38 8.71
CA LEU A 94 4.07 3.96 10.09
C LEU A 94 3.06 4.90 10.74
N LEU A 95 1.96 4.33 11.22
CA LEU A 95 0.92 5.02 11.95
C LEU A 95 1.08 4.75 13.44
N HIS A 96 0.94 5.79 14.25
CA HIS A 96 0.73 5.69 15.69
C HIS A 96 -0.73 6.05 15.97
N TYR A 97 -1.53 5.06 16.37
CA TYR A 97 -2.92 5.27 16.76
C TYR A 97 -2.99 5.95 18.13
N ALA A 98 -4.08 6.67 18.39
CA ALA A 98 -4.32 7.33 19.67
C ALA A 98 -4.40 6.33 20.86
N ASP A 99 -4.75 5.07 20.59
CA ASP A 99 -4.76 3.98 21.57
C ASP A 99 -3.36 3.38 21.86
N GLY A 100 -2.31 3.90 21.23
CA GLY A 100 -0.93 3.45 21.41
C GLY A 100 -0.49 2.33 20.47
N GLU A 101 -1.39 1.77 19.65
CA GLU A 101 -1.02 0.74 18.68
C GLU A 101 -0.25 1.35 17.50
N LYS A 102 0.69 0.57 16.95
CA LYS A 102 1.45 0.95 15.76
C LYS A 102 1.13 0.01 14.61
N ARG A 103 0.88 0.55 13.42
CA ARG A 103 0.69 -0.27 12.21
C ARG A 103 1.33 0.38 11.00
N TYR A 104 1.71 -0.46 10.05
CA TYR A 104 2.07 0.02 8.72
C TYR A 104 0.87 0.01 7.78
N ILE A 105 0.75 1.04 6.97
CA ILE A 105 -0.11 1.07 5.78
C ILE A 105 0.75 1.30 4.53
N ILE A 106 0.17 1.09 3.35
CA ILE A 106 0.77 1.63 2.12
C ILE A 106 0.67 3.16 2.17
N ALA A 107 1.75 3.86 1.84
CA ALA A 107 1.75 5.31 1.82
C ALA A 107 1.01 5.81 0.55
N PRO A 108 -0.11 6.54 0.71
CA PRO A 108 -0.78 7.23 -0.38
C PRO A 108 0.06 8.38 -0.92
N LEU A 109 -0.28 8.85 -2.11
CA LEU A 109 0.25 10.10 -2.64
C LEU A 109 -0.24 11.28 -1.78
N GLY A 110 0.66 12.21 -1.46
CA GLY A 110 0.33 13.42 -0.69
C GLY A 110 0.23 13.22 0.83
N LEU A 111 0.45 12.00 1.32
CA LEU A 111 0.55 11.75 2.75
C LEU A 111 1.93 12.18 3.26
N ASN A 112 1.96 13.09 4.24
CA ASN A 112 3.18 13.61 4.84
C ASN A 112 3.32 13.16 6.30
N GLN A 113 4.55 13.24 6.82
CA GLN A 113 4.81 13.02 8.24
C GLN A 113 4.00 14.01 9.09
N GLY A 114 3.41 13.51 10.17
CA GLY A 114 2.60 14.29 11.09
C GLY A 114 1.13 14.47 10.70
N ALA A 115 0.74 14.07 9.49
CA ALA A 115 -0.66 14.09 9.06
C ALA A 115 -1.51 13.14 9.94
N SER A 116 -2.76 13.53 10.17
CA SER A 116 -3.76 12.67 10.82
C SER A 116 -4.48 11.83 9.77
N VAL A 117 -4.68 10.56 10.09
CA VAL A 117 -5.36 9.57 9.27
C VAL A 117 -6.40 8.89 10.13
N GLU A 118 -7.58 8.67 9.57
CA GLU A 118 -8.71 8.04 10.24
C GLU A 118 -9.30 6.94 9.38
N ALA A 119 -10.03 6.04 10.03
CA ALA A 119 -10.78 4.98 9.38
C ALA A 119 -12.22 4.99 9.90
N GLY A 120 -13.15 4.59 9.04
CA GLY A 120 -14.56 4.45 9.39
C GLY A 120 -15.49 5.27 8.51
N GLU A 121 -16.78 5.16 8.78
CA GLU A 121 -17.83 5.74 7.93
C GLU A 121 -17.95 7.27 8.04
N GLY A 122 -17.57 7.83 9.20
CA GLY A 122 -17.56 9.27 9.46
C GLY A 122 -16.24 9.97 9.11
N ALA A 123 -15.27 9.26 8.52
CA ALA A 123 -14.01 9.85 8.12
C ALA A 123 -14.20 10.85 6.97
N ASP A 124 -13.35 11.87 6.94
CA ASP A 124 -13.30 12.83 5.85
C ASP A 124 -12.68 12.22 4.58
N ILE A 125 -12.99 12.78 3.42
CA ILE A 125 -12.47 12.34 2.12
C ILE A 125 -11.10 12.99 1.89
N LYS A 126 -10.10 12.49 2.62
CA LYS A 126 -8.70 12.95 2.57
C LYS A 126 -7.73 11.80 2.26
N PRO A 127 -6.60 12.07 1.58
CA PRO A 127 -5.59 11.06 1.29
C PRO A 127 -5.14 10.30 2.54
N GLY A 128 -5.20 8.97 2.49
CA GLY A 128 -4.85 8.07 3.60
C GLY A 128 -6.01 7.60 4.45
N ASN A 129 -7.15 8.30 4.43
CA ASN A 129 -8.35 7.87 5.15
C ASN A 129 -8.96 6.61 4.51
N ASN A 130 -9.52 5.74 5.34
CA ASN A 130 -10.08 4.46 4.90
C ASN A 130 -11.57 4.36 5.22
N LEU A 131 -12.38 4.16 4.18
CA LEU A 131 -13.83 4.14 4.29
C LEU A 131 -14.43 3.00 3.47
N PRO A 132 -15.65 2.55 3.82
CA PRO A 132 -16.47 1.75 2.91
C PRO A 132 -16.79 2.54 1.63
N LEU A 133 -16.82 1.86 0.48
CA LEU A 133 -17.13 2.47 -0.83
C LEU A 133 -18.48 3.22 -0.85
N ARG A 134 -19.44 2.82 -0.01
CA ARG A 134 -20.73 3.51 0.14
C ARG A 134 -20.61 4.93 0.74
N ASN A 135 -19.52 5.25 1.43
CA ASN A 135 -19.29 6.57 2.04
C ASN A 135 -18.39 7.45 1.15
N ILE A 136 -17.78 6.87 0.13
CA ILE A 136 -16.86 7.58 -0.76
C ILE A 136 -17.66 8.21 -1.92
N PRO A 137 -17.47 9.51 -2.23
CA PRO A 137 -18.11 10.15 -3.37
C PRO A 137 -17.69 9.53 -4.70
N VAL A 138 -18.64 9.41 -5.63
CA VAL A 138 -18.36 8.96 -7.00
C VAL A 138 -17.41 9.95 -7.69
N GLY A 139 -16.52 9.45 -8.53
CA GLY A 139 -15.49 10.21 -9.24
C GLY A 139 -14.16 10.29 -8.48
N THR A 140 -14.16 9.98 -7.17
CA THR A 140 -12.93 9.95 -6.36
C THR A 140 -11.98 8.86 -6.82
N THR A 141 -10.70 9.13 -6.61
CA THR A 141 -9.63 8.16 -6.82
C THR A 141 -9.32 7.49 -5.49
N VAL A 142 -9.27 6.16 -5.51
CA VAL A 142 -9.00 5.33 -4.34
C VAL A 142 -7.93 4.28 -4.66
N HIS A 143 -7.40 3.64 -3.63
CA HIS A 143 -6.45 2.54 -3.72
C HIS A 143 -6.69 1.53 -2.59
N ALA A 144 -5.94 0.42 -2.60
CA ALA A 144 -6.05 -0.64 -1.60
C ALA A 144 -7.51 -1.10 -1.35
N VAL A 145 -8.22 -1.45 -2.42
CA VAL A 145 -9.63 -1.82 -2.38
C VAL A 145 -9.82 -3.31 -2.07
N GLU A 146 -10.79 -3.65 -1.22
CA GLU A 146 -11.20 -5.01 -0.95
C GLU A 146 -12.01 -5.62 -2.10
N LEU A 147 -11.95 -6.95 -2.27
CA LEU A 147 -12.79 -7.65 -3.26
C LEU A 147 -14.11 -8.16 -2.65
N ARG A 148 -14.07 -8.49 -1.36
CA ARG A 148 -15.22 -8.92 -0.55
C ARG A 148 -15.14 -8.16 0.78
N PRO A 149 -16.27 -7.78 1.40
CA PRO A 149 -16.25 -7.04 2.66
C PRO A 149 -15.44 -7.79 3.73
N GLY A 150 -14.43 -7.13 4.30
CA GLY A 150 -13.56 -7.71 5.33
C GLY A 150 -12.48 -8.69 4.82
N GLY A 151 -12.40 -8.92 3.50
CA GLY A 151 -11.40 -9.79 2.88
C GLY A 151 -9.98 -9.17 2.84
N GLY A 152 -9.84 -7.91 3.26
CA GLY A 152 -8.64 -7.11 3.16
C GLY A 152 -8.33 -6.66 1.73
N ALA A 153 -7.59 -5.57 1.62
CA ALA A 153 -7.23 -4.94 0.35
C ALA A 153 -6.50 -5.89 -0.61
N LYS A 154 -7.00 -5.98 -1.84
CA LYS A 154 -6.41 -6.79 -2.93
C LYS A 154 -6.01 -5.94 -4.13
N LEU A 155 -6.84 -4.96 -4.49
CA LEU A 155 -6.73 -4.17 -5.71
C LEU A 155 -5.99 -2.85 -5.43
N GLY A 156 -5.21 -2.37 -6.41
CA GLY A 156 -4.55 -1.06 -6.32
C GLY A 156 -3.51 -0.94 -5.20
N ARG A 157 -2.60 -1.93 -5.07
CA ARG A 157 -1.57 -1.97 -4.02
C ARG A 157 -0.15 -1.60 -4.48
N SER A 158 0.09 -1.55 -5.79
CA SER A 158 1.40 -1.20 -6.34
C SER A 158 1.62 0.31 -6.34
N ALA A 159 2.89 0.73 -6.37
CA ALA A 159 3.24 2.15 -6.51
C ALA A 159 2.51 2.79 -7.70
N GLY A 160 1.90 3.96 -7.47
CA GLY A 160 1.18 4.73 -8.49
C GLY A 160 -0.12 4.09 -8.99
N ALA A 161 -0.53 2.93 -8.48
CA ALA A 161 -1.81 2.36 -8.84
C ALA A 161 -2.95 3.15 -8.22
N ARG A 162 -3.95 3.42 -9.05
CA ARG A 162 -5.15 4.17 -8.68
C ARG A 162 -6.37 3.52 -9.31
N ILE A 163 -7.47 3.54 -8.58
CA ILE A 163 -8.77 3.01 -9.00
C ILE A 163 -9.76 4.16 -8.92
N GLN A 164 -10.56 4.34 -9.94
CA GLN A 164 -11.61 5.37 -9.91
C GLN A 164 -12.94 4.73 -9.55
N LEU A 165 -13.65 5.32 -8.59
CA LEU A 165 -15.04 4.96 -8.31
C LEU A 165 -15.93 5.63 -9.36
N VAL A 166 -16.50 4.87 -10.29
CA VAL A 166 -17.20 5.41 -11.45
C VAL A 166 -18.70 5.54 -11.21
N ALA A 167 -19.29 4.56 -10.55
CA ALA A 167 -20.72 4.56 -10.27
C ALA A 167 -21.01 3.78 -8.99
N ARG A 168 -22.18 4.03 -8.42
CA ARG A 168 -22.71 3.28 -7.27
C ARG A 168 -24.20 3.05 -7.49
N GLU A 169 -24.57 1.79 -7.64
CA GLU A 169 -25.94 1.36 -7.94
C GLU A 169 -26.36 0.28 -6.93
N GLY A 170 -27.35 0.61 -6.09
CA GLY A 170 -27.83 -0.30 -5.06
C GLY A 170 -26.71 -0.81 -4.14
N ARG A 171 -26.47 -2.13 -4.16
CA ARG A 171 -25.47 -2.81 -3.33
C ARG A 171 -24.09 -2.92 -3.98
N MET A 172 -23.92 -2.44 -5.21
CA MET A 172 -22.68 -2.56 -5.97
C MET A 172 -22.08 -1.20 -6.33
N ALA A 173 -20.76 -1.12 -6.29
CA ALA A 173 -19.94 -0.01 -6.76
C ALA A 173 -19.16 -0.47 -8.00
N THR A 174 -19.16 0.36 -9.04
CA THR A 174 -18.41 0.12 -10.27
C THR A 174 -17.08 0.85 -10.19
N LEU A 175 -16.00 0.08 -10.28
CA LEU A 175 -14.62 0.55 -10.18
C LEU A 175 -13.93 0.43 -11.54
N ARG A 176 -13.20 1.47 -11.95
CA ARG A 176 -12.26 1.41 -13.06
C ARG A 176 -10.88 1.04 -12.53
N LEU A 177 -10.41 -0.15 -12.88
CA LEU A 177 -9.12 -0.69 -12.42
C LEU A 177 -7.93 -0.09 -13.20
N PRO A 178 -6.69 -0.23 -12.71
CA PRO A 178 -5.49 0.21 -13.43
C PRO A 178 -5.32 -0.45 -14.80
N SER A 179 -5.88 -1.66 -15.00
CA SER A 179 -5.92 -2.37 -16.29
C SER A 179 -6.88 -1.74 -17.30
N GLY A 180 -7.73 -0.81 -16.89
CA GLY A 180 -8.87 -0.32 -17.68
C GLY A 180 -10.14 -1.15 -17.54
N GLU A 181 -10.08 -2.32 -16.89
CA GLU A 181 -11.24 -3.16 -16.60
C GLU A 181 -12.24 -2.40 -15.71
N MET A 182 -13.52 -2.49 -16.07
CA MET A 182 -14.64 -2.03 -15.25
C MET A 182 -15.14 -3.22 -14.43
N ARG A 183 -15.09 -3.10 -13.10
CA ARG A 183 -15.42 -4.20 -12.19
C ARG A 183 -16.38 -3.75 -11.10
N MET A 184 -17.42 -4.55 -10.88
CA MET A 184 -18.37 -4.35 -9.79
C MET A 184 -17.85 -4.98 -8.50
N VAL A 185 -17.99 -4.26 -7.38
CA VAL A 185 -17.61 -4.69 -6.04
C VAL A 185 -18.71 -4.30 -5.05
N ASP A 186 -18.92 -5.08 -3.98
CA ASP A 186 -19.90 -4.76 -2.93
C ASP A 186 -19.57 -3.40 -2.28
N VAL A 187 -20.57 -2.54 -2.10
CA VAL A 187 -20.40 -1.18 -1.55
C VAL A 187 -19.89 -1.16 -0.10
N ARG A 188 -19.98 -2.29 0.62
CA ARG A 188 -19.45 -2.45 1.98
C ARG A 188 -17.94 -2.72 2.00
N CYS A 189 -17.33 -3.05 0.86
CA CYS A 189 -15.89 -3.18 0.75
C CYS A 189 -15.21 -1.86 1.09
N ARG A 190 -14.07 -1.95 1.79
CA ARG A 190 -13.27 -0.77 2.12
C ARG A 190 -12.30 -0.38 1.02
N ALA A 191 -12.01 0.90 0.96
CA ALA A 191 -10.98 1.50 0.13
C ALA A 191 -10.28 2.63 0.89
N THR A 192 -9.04 2.91 0.50
CA THR A 192 -8.30 4.06 1.02
C THR A 192 -8.32 5.15 -0.05
N VAL A 193 -8.64 6.38 0.33
CA VAL A 193 -8.56 7.55 -0.56
C VAL A 193 -7.10 7.84 -0.87
#